data_AF-A0AB73BZD4-F1
#
_entry.id   AF-A0AB73BZD4-F1
#
_cell.length_a   1.000
_cell.length_b   1.000
_cell.length_c   1.000
_cell.angle_alpha   90.00
_cell.angle_beta   90.00
_cell.angle_gamma   90.00
#
_symmetry.space_group_name_H-M   'P 1'
#
loop_
_entity.id
_entity.type
_entity.pdbx_description
1 polymer ?
#
loop_
_entity_poly.entity_id
_entity_poly.type
_entity_poly.pdbx_seq_one_letter_code
_entity_poly.pdbx_strand_id
1 'polypeptide(L)'
;YMQRNLQNIYVSVTFIIAIYKPDFVTGWEGLAKPKILGSRKELEENGIQIYFFKSLNDERIEVLYSDILELGKIFELEENAKKLVEKIKKELSEVKEKIPKQKKKVLVCDPGDSQPFVLGGKGIGNYIIELAGAENITAEINKAW
;
A
#
# COMPACT_ATOMS: atom_id res chain seq x y z
N TYR A 1 23.67 25.54 -16.58
CA TYR A 1 24.63 24.99 -15.59
C TYR A 1 24.09 25.31 -14.20
N MET A 2 23.91 24.29 -13.36
CA MET A 2 23.25 24.31 -12.02
C MET A 2 21.75 23.94 -12.00
N GLN A 3 21.36 22.83 -12.66
CA GLN A 3 20.33 21.96 -12.08
C GLN A 3 21.06 20.97 -11.18
N ARG A 4 20.80 21.07 -9.87
CA ARG A 4 21.35 20.17 -8.86
C ARG A 4 20.94 18.73 -9.18
N ASN A 5 21.94 17.90 -9.50
CA ASN A 5 21.87 16.45 -9.40
C ASN A 5 21.49 16.07 -7.97
N LEU A 6 20.20 15.86 -7.71
CA LEU A 6 19.71 15.05 -6.60
C LEU A 6 19.78 13.56 -6.98
N GLN A 7 20.90 13.14 -7.56
CA GLN A 7 21.18 11.72 -7.73
C GLN A 7 21.54 11.14 -6.36
N ASN A 8 20.54 10.48 -5.76
CA ASN A 8 20.69 9.38 -4.82
C ASN A 8 21.65 9.61 -3.64
N ILE A 9 21.14 10.26 -2.59
CA ILE A 9 21.67 9.99 -1.25
C ILE A 9 21.15 8.61 -0.84
N TYR A 10 21.90 7.56 -1.15
CA TYR A 10 21.68 6.23 -0.55
C TYR A 10 22.14 6.28 0.91
N VAL A 11 21.30 6.81 1.81
CA VAL A 11 21.52 6.57 3.23
C VAL A 11 21.07 5.15 3.52
N SER A 12 21.97 4.32 4.06
CA SER A 12 21.63 2.96 4.48
C SER A 12 20.51 2.99 5.51
N VAL A 13 19.47 2.18 5.33
CA VAL A 13 18.36 2.06 6.30
C VAL A 13 18.90 1.66 7.67
N THR A 14 19.91 0.78 7.72
CA THR A 14 20.59 0.37 8.96
C THR A 14 21.25 1.55 9.68
N PHE A 15 21.82 2.51 8.93
CA PHE A 15 22.44 3.70 9.49
C PHE A 15 21.42 4.66 10.09
N ILE A 16 20.27 4.85 9.42
CA ILE A 16 19.15 5.64 9.95
C ILE A 16 18.62 5.04 11.25
N ILE A 17 18.42 3.72 11.30
CA ILE A 17 17.96 3.04 12.52
C ILE A 17 18.97 3.19 13.66
N ALA A 18 20.27 3.03 13.39
CA ALA A 18 21.30 3.17 14.41
C ALA A 18 21.38 4.60 15.01
N ILE A 19 21.17 5.63 14.19
CA ILE A 19 21.24 7.03 14.61
C ILE A 19 19.94 7.48 15.30
N TYR A 20 18.81 7.24 14.65
CA TYR A 20 17.53 7.80 15.09
C TYR A 20 16.77 6.88 16.05
N LYS A 21 17.18 5.61 16.14
CA LYS A 21 16.64 4.60 17.07
C LYS A 21 15.09 4.61 17.10
N PRO A 22 14.44 4.42 15.93
CA PRO A 22 12.98 4.35 15.89
C PRO A 22 12.49 3.17 16.73
N ASP A 23 11.35 3.35 17.39
CA ASP A 23 10.62 2.31 18.10
C ASP A 23 9.61 1.58 17.18
N PHE A 24 9.31 2.14 16.02
CA PHE A 24 8.43 1.55 15.01
C PHE A 24 8.99 1.66 13.59
N VAL A 25 8.92 0.56 12.83
CA VAL A 25 9.33 0.49 11.42
C VAL A 25 8.22 -0.14 10.58
N THR A 26 8.00 0.41 9.39
CA THR A 26 7.09 -0.17 8.39
C THR A 26 7.61 0.02 6.96
N GLY A 27 7.06 -0.73 6.02
CA GLY A 27 7.43 -0.70 4.60
C GLY A 27 7.18 -2.05 3.93
N TRP A 28 8.06 -2.41 3.00
CA TRP A 28 8.01 -3.71 2.32
C TRP A 28 8.63 -4.82 3.18
N GLU A 29 8.11 -6.04 3.08
CA GLU A 29 8.60 -7.20 3.84
C GLU A 29 10.11 -7.47 3.65
N GLY A 30 10.66 -7.04 2.50
CA GLY A 30 12.10 -7.11 2.23
C GLY A 30 12.99 -6.39 3.25
N LEU A 31 12.43 -5.47 4.05
CA LEU A 31 13.14 -4.78 5.13
C LEU A 31 13.56 -5.73 6.27
N ALA A 32 12.73 -6.72 6.63
CA ALA A 32 13.02 -7.67 7.71
C ALA A 32 13.90 -8.85 7.27
N LYS A 33 14.85 -8.60 6.36
CA LYS A 33 15.86 -9.57 5.95
C LYS A 33 17.14 -9.34 6.76
N PRO A 34 17.90 -10.40 7.15
CA PRO A 34 19.14 -10.27 7.92
C PRO A 34 20.18 -9.31 7.32
N LYS A 35 20.23 -9.20 5.98
CA LYS A 35 21.16 -8.30 5.27
C LYS A 35 20.70 -6.84 5.20
N ILE A 36 19.49 -6.51 5.64
CA ILE A 36 18.90 -5.17 5.54
C ILE A 36 18.72 -4.58 6.94
N LEU A 37 17.71 -5.03 7.70
CA LEU A 37 17.47 -4.57 9.07
C LEU A 37 17.67 -5.62 10.15
N GLY A 38 17.82 -6.89 9.77
CA GLY A 38 17.67 -8.01 10.70
C GLY A 38 16.30 -8.68 10.53
N SER A 39 16.17 -9.85 11.11
CA SER A 39 14.89 -10.55 11.23
C SER A 39 13.91 -9.75 12.11
N ARG A 40 12.60 -10.00 11.96
CA ARG A 40 11.57 -9.43 12.83
C ARG A 40 11.90 -9.63 14.32
N LYS A 41 12.35 -10.84 14.67
CA LYS A 41 12.70 -11.20 16.05
C LYS A 41 13.83 -10.31 16.60
N GLU A 42 14.89 -10.12 15.84
CA GLU A 42 16.01 -9.27 16.25
C GLU A 42 15.57 -7.81 16.43
N LEU A 43 14.70 -7.29 15.56
CA LEU A 43 14.15 -5.94 15.69
C LEU A 43 13.31 -5.79 16.97
N GLU A 44 12.42 -6.74 17.23
CA GLU A 44 11.56 -6.75 18.42
C GLU A 44 12.38 -6.88 19.72
N GLU A 45 13.43 -7.72 19.74
CA GLU A 45 14.37 -7.85 20.88
C GLU A 45 15.13 -6.54 21.16
N ASN A 46 15.30 -5.69 20.15
CA ASN A 46 15.91 -4.36 20.29
C ASN A 46 14.88 -3.25 20.55
N GLY A 47 13.62 -3.59 20.85
CA GLY A 47 12.56 -2.63 21.14
C GLY A 47 12.01 -1.91 19.90
N ILE A 48 12.25 -2.45 18.70
CA ILE A 48 11.74 -1.91 17.44
C ILE A 48 10.57 -2.77 16.99
N GLN A 49 9.35 -2.26 17.15
CA GLN A 49 8.16 -2.88 16.60
C GLN A 49 8.15 -2.73 15.08
N ILE A 50 7.84 -3.82 14.35
CA ILE A 50 7.78 -3.79 12.89
C ILE A 50 6.45 -4.29 12.36
N TYR A 51 5.84 -3.48 11.50
CA TYR A 51 4.55 -3.80 10.87
C TYR A 51 4.66 -3.79 9.34
N PHE A 52 4.17 -4.87 8.72
CA PHE A 52 4.01 -4.95 7.27
C PHE A 52 2.52 -5.01 6.96
N PHE A 53 2.08 -4.06 6.14
CA PHE A 53 0.70 -3.96 5.70
C PHE A 53 0.32 -5.22 4.92
N LYS A 54 -0.74 -5.90 5.35
CA LYS A 54 -1.28 -7.08 4.66
C LYS A 54 -1.80 -6.68 3.27
N SER A 55 -2.29 -5.45 3.15
CA SER A 55 -2.77 -4.86 1.89
C SER A 55 -1.69 -4.69 0.81
N LEU A 56 -0.40 -4.90 1.13
CA LEU A 56 0.67 -4.98 0.12
C LEU A 56 0.60 -6.27 -0.70
N ASN A 57 -0.03 -7.31 -0.16
CA ASN A 57 -0.15 -8.63 -0.78
C ASN A 57 -1.60 -9.01 -1.13
N ASP A 58 -2.57 -8.17 -0.76
CA ASP A 58 -3.99 -8.40 -0.98
C ASP A 58 -4.72 -7.08 -1.20
N GLU A 59 -5.19 -6.87 -2.43
CA GLU A 59 -5.80 -5.62 -2.89
C GLU A 59 -7.16 -5.30 -2.27
N ARG A 60 -7.76 -6.24 -1.53
CA ARG A 60 -9.11 -6.07 -0.99
C ARG A 60 -9.16 -4.98 0.07
N ILE A 61 -10.16 -4.11 -0.01
CA ILE A 61 -10.31 -3.00 0.93
C ILE A 61 -10.58 -3.48 2.36
N GLU A 62 -11.15 -4.67 2.50
CA GLU A 62 -11.33 -5.33 3.79
C GLU A 62 -10.00 -5.64 4.49
N VAL A 63 -8.96 -5.96 3.71
CA VAL A 63 -7.61 -6.17 4.25
C VAL A 63 -7.00 -4.86 4.70
N LEU A 64 -7.21 -3.78 3.94
CA LEU A 64 -6.82 -2.43 4.36
C LEU A 64 -7.50 -2.01 5.68
N TYR A 65 -8.79 -2.33 5.89
CA TYR A 65 -9.44 -2.08 7.18
C TYR A 65 -8.74 -2.81 8.33
N SER A 66 -8.31 -4.05 8.08
CA SER A 66 -7.59 -4.82 9.09
C SER A 66 -6.24 -4.20 9.43
N ASP A 67 -5.55 -3.61 8.44
CA ASP A 67 -4.29 -2.89 8.67
C ASP A 67 -4.52 -1.63 9.51
N ILE A 68 -5.54 -0.83 9.17
CA ILE A 68 -5.91 0.38 9.93
C ILE A 68 -6.23 0.05 11.38
N LEU A 69 -7.02 -1.01 11.62
CA LEU A 69 -7.38 -1.42 12.97
C LEU A 69 -6.18 -1.93 13.77
N GLU A 70 -5.24 -2.61 13.12
CA GLU A 70 -4.02 -3.09 13.79
C GLU A 70 -3.10 -1.94 14.16
N LEU A 71 -2.90 -0.97 13.26
CA LEU A 71 -2.19 0.27 13.60
C LEU A 71 -2.88 1.04 14.72
N GLY A 72 -4.21 1.03 14.76
CA GLY A 72 -4.98 1.59 15.87
C GLY A 72 -4.61 0.97 17.22
N LYS A 73 -4.37 -0.34 17.28
CA LYS A 73 -3.90 -0.99 18.51
C LYS A 73 -2.45 -0.67 18.83
N ILE A 74 -1.58 -0.71 17.82
CA ILE A 74 -0.14 -0.46 17.96
C ILE A 74 0.12 0.93 18.55
N PHE A 75 -0.65 1.93 18.11
CA PHE A 75 -0.50 3.31 18.54
C PHE A 75 -1.49 3.74 19.63
N GLU A 76 -2.25 2.81 20.23
CA GLU A 76 -3.25 3.12 21.28
C GLU A 76 -4.31 4.16 20.83
N LEU A 77 -4.75 4.05 19.57
CA LEU A 77 -5.69 4.92 18.86
C LEU A 77 -6.88 4.13 18.27
N GLU A 78 -7.36 3.10 18.96
CA GLU A 78 -8.37 2.17 18.42
C GLU A 78 -9.67 2.88 18.04
N GLU A 79 -10.13 3.85 18.83
CA GLU A 79 -11.34 4.61 18.52
C GLU A 79 -11.18 5.46 17.25
N ASN A 80 -9.99 6.01 17.02
CA ASN A 80 -9.71 6.76 15.81
C ASN A 80 -9.66 5.82 14.59
N ALA A 81 -9.05 4.65 14.74
CA ALA A 81 -9.00 3.63 13.70
C ALA A 81 -10.40 3.12 13.33
N LYS A 82 -11.25 2.81 14.32
CA LYS A 82 -12.65 2.42 14.10
C LYS A 82 -13.43 3.50 13.35
N LYS A 83 -13.33 4.76 13.79
CA LYS A 83 -13.98 5.90 13.12
C LYS A 83 -13.53 6.06 11.67
N LEU A 84 -12.23 5.87 11.39
CA LEU A 84 -11.70 5.93 10.04
C LEU A 84 -12.27 4.80 9.16
N VAL A 85 -12.28 3.56 9.67
CA VAL A 85 -12.84 2.42 8.93
C VAL A 85 -14.32 2.63 8.63
N GLU A 86 -15.12 3.07 9.60
CA GLU A 86 -16.55 3.32 9.38
C GLU A 86 -16.79 4.47 8.40
N LYS A 87 -15.96 5.52 8.43
CA LYS A 87 -16.00 6.58 7.43
C LYS A 87 -15.75 6.04 6.02
N ILE A 88 -14.69 5.24 5.83
CA ILE A 88 -14.36 4.67 4.52
C ILE A 88 -15.50 3.75 4.02
N LYS A 89 -16.04 2.89 4.88
CA LYS A 89 -17.19 2.04 4.53
C LYS A 89 -18.40 2.84 4.08
N LYS A 90 -18.70 3.93 4.79
CA LYS A 90 -19.81 4.82 4.45
C LYS A 90 -19.60 5.47 3.08
N GLU A 91 -18.43 6.05 2.84
CA GLU A 91 -18.07 6.68 1.56
C GLU A 91 -18.18 5.67 0.41
N LEU A 92 -17.70 4.44 0.58
CA LEU A 92 -17.83 3.39 -0.43
C LEU A 92 -19.28 2.99 -0.67
N SER A 93 -20.12 2.91 0.36
CA SER A 93 -21.55 2.62 0.20
C SER A 93 -22.24 3.70 -0.64
N GLU A 94 -22.00 4.97 -0.31
CA GLU A 94 -22.56 6.12 -1.03
C GLU A 94 -22.10 6.18 -2.49
N VAL A 95 -20.85 5.78 -2.78
CA VAL A 95 -20.36 5.65 -4.15
C VAL A 95 -21.05 4.50 -4.87
N LYS A 96 -21.16 3.32 -4.23
CA LYS A 96 -21.79 2.13 -4.82
C LYS A 96 -23.24 2.36 -5.24
N GLU A 97 -23.99 3.14 -4.46
CA GLU A 97 -25.37 3.52 -4.80
C GLU A 97 -25.50 4.37 -6.07
N LYS A 98 -24.44 5.10 -6.44
CA LYS A 98 -24.39 5.98 -7.62
C LYS A 98 -23.88 5.28 -8.87
N ILE A 99 -23.44 4.02 -8.77
CA ILE A 99 -22.88 3.27 -9.91
C ILE A 99 -24.00 2.94 -10.90
N PRO A 100 -23.86 3.33 -12.18
CA PRO A 100 -24.84 2.97 -13.19
C PRO A 100 -24.83 1.45 -13.46
N LYS A 101 -26.00 0.88 -13.77
CA LYS A 101 -26.13 -0.56 -14.10
C LYS A 101 -25.34 -0.96 -15.35
N GLN A 102 -25.13 -0.02 -16.27
CA GLN A 102 -24.38 -0.28 -17.49
C GLN A 102 -22.88 -0.24 -17.19
N LYS A 103 -22.22 -1.40 -17.31
CA LYS A 103 -20.77 -1.51 -17.17
C LYS A 103 -20.07 -0.76 -18.29
N LYS A 104 -19.08 0.06 -17.94
CA LYS A 104 -18.18 0.72 -18.88
C LYS A 104 -16.87 -0.06 -18.97
N LYS A 105 -16.34 -0.17 -20.18
CA LYS A 105 -15.00 -0.70 -20.42
C LYS A 105 -13.97 0.41 -20.27
N VAL A 106 -12.91 0.14 -19.52
CA VAL A 106 -11.85 1.11 -19.24
C VAL A 106 -10.48 0.52 -19.56
N LEU A 107 -9.60 1.37 -20.07
CA LEU A 107 -8.17 1.10 -20.23
C LEU A 107 -7.42 2.12 -19.39
N VAL A 108 -6.54 1.65 -18.52
CA VAL A 108 -5.62 2.49 -17.77
C VAL A 108 -4.24 2.30 -18.35
N CYS A 109 -3.69 3.37 -18.91
CA CYS A 109 -2.34 3.42 -19.45
C CYS A 109 -1.49 4.35 -18.59
N ASP A 110 -0.28 3.91 -18.27
CA ASP A 110 0.78 4.77 -17.80
C ASP A 110 1.76 4.96 -18.98
N PRO A 111 2.14 6.20 -19.32
CA PRO A 111 3.06 6.44 -20.43
C PRO A 111 4.45 5.84 -20.21
N GLY A 112 4.90 5.69 -18.96
CA GLY A 112 6.25 5.30 -18.59
C GLY A 112 7.34 6.22 -19.15
N ASP A 113 8.58 6.03 -18.67
CA ASP A 113 9.73 6.80 -19.17
C ASP A 113 10.30 6.23 -20.49
N SER A 114 10.05 4.95 -20.77
CA SER A 114 10.62 4.23 -21.93
C SER A 114 9.56 3.73 -22.90
N GLN A 115 8.53 3.05 -22.39
CA GLN A 115 7.40 2.56 -23.17
C GLN A 115 6.13 2.59 -22.30
N PRO A 116 4.96 2.82 -22.91
CA PRO A 116 3.70 2.79 -22.20
C PRO A 116 3.41 1.38 -21.69
N PHE A 117 2.80 1.30 -20.52
CA PHE A 117 2.32 0.06 -19.92
C PHE A 117 0.87 0.22 -19.48
N VAL A 118 0.18 -0.92 -19.35
CA VAL A 118 -1.24 -0.98 -19.08
C VAL A 118 -1.47 -1.63 -17.73
N LEU A 119 -2.50 -1.19 -17.03
CA LEU A 119 -2.93 -1.83 -15.79
C LEU A 119 -3.49 -3.23 -16.10
N GLY A 120 -2.89 -4.26 -15.51
CA GLY A 120 -3.39 -5.63 -15.63
C GLY A 120 -4.56 -5.94 -14.68
N GLY A 121 -4.92 -7.22 -14.56
CA GLY A 121 -6.03 -7.71 -13.74
C GLY A 121 -5.73 -7.94 -12.26
N LYS A 122 -4.55 -7.55 -11.76
CA LYS A 122 -4.17 -7.70 -10.35
C LYS A 122 -3.96 -6.38 -9.64
N GLY A 123 -3.98 -6.43 -8.31
CA GLY A 123 -3.63 -5.29 -7.48
C GLY A 123 -4.73 -4.25 -7.38
N ILE A 124 -4.44 -3.20 -6.61
CA ILE A 124 -5.42 -2.20 -6.19
C ILE A 124 -6.07 -1.45 -7.36
N GLY A 125 -5.35 -1.24 -8.46
CA GLY A 125 -5.88 -0.56 -9.64
C GLY A 125 -7.08 -1.30 -10.24
N ASN A 126 -6.93 -2.59 -10.55
CA ASN A 126 -8.02 -3.39 -11.12
C ASN A 126 -9.18 -3.53 -10.13
N TYR A 127 -8.86 -3.71 -8.85
CA TYR A 127 -9.86 -3.79 -7.79
C TYR A 127 -10.72 -2.53 -7.68
N ILE A 128 -10.13 -1.33 -7.82
CA ILE A 128 -10.88 -0.06 -7.84
C ILE A 128 -11.80 0.01 -9.07
N ILE A 129 -11.33 -0.43 -10.24
CA ILE A 129 -12.15 -0.48 -11.47
C ILE A 129 -13.39 -1.35 -11.25
N GLU A 130 -13.22 -2.54 -10.67
CA GLU A 130 -14.32 -3.46 -10.36
C GLU A 130 -15.28 -2.87 -9.33
N LEU A 131 -14.76 -2.24 -8.27
CA LEU A 131 -15.58 -1.55 -7.26
C LEU A 131 -16.41 -0.41 -7.86
N ALA A 132 -15.90 0.26 -8.90
CA ALA A 132 -16.62 1.30 -9.64
C ALA A 132 -17.63 0.75 -10.66
N GLY A 133 -17.78 -0.58 -10.76
CA GLY A 133 -18.70 -1.24 -11.70
C GLY A 133 -18.22 -1.23 -13.15
N ALA A 134 -16.95 -0.94 -13.38
CA ALA A 134 -16.34 -0.95 -14.70
C ALA A 134 -15.63 -2.30 -14.98
N GLU A 135 -15.25 -2.49 -16.24
CA GLU A 135 -14.52 -3.66 -16.74
C GLU A 135 -13.17 -3.19 -17.27
N ASN A 136 -12.08 -3.66 -16.67
CA ASN A 136 -10.74 -3.44 -17.21
C ASN A 136 -10.56 -4.27 -18.47
N ILE A 137 -10.25 -3.63 -19.61
CA ILE A 137 -10.11 -4.35 -20.89
C ILE A 137 -8.88 -5.27 -20.95
N THR A 138 -7.95 -5.12 -20.00
CA THR A 138 -6.73 -5.93 -19.88
C THR A 138 -6.73 -6.80 -18.61
N ALA A 139 -7.93 -7.12 -18.08
CA ALA A 139 -8.10 -7.91 -16.86
C ALA A 139 -7.51 -9.33 -16.93
N GLU A 140 -7.32 -9.88 -18.14
CA GLU A 140 -6.69 -11.18 -18.37
C GLU A 140 -5.18 -11.19 -18.13
N ILE A 141 -4.55 -10.01 -18.09
CA ILE A 141 -3.13 -9.88 -17.78
C ILE A 141 -2.95 -10.15 -16.28
N ASN A 142 -2.37 -11.29 -15.92
CA ASN A 142 -2.17 -11.72 -14.53
C ASN A 142 -1.02 -10.98 -13.82
N LYS A 143 -1.03 -9.64 -13.86
CA LYS A 143 -0.09 -8.71 -13.21
C LYS A 143 -0.80 -7.41 -12.83
N ALA A 144 -0.18 -6.61 -11.98
CA ALA A 144 -0.70 -5.27 -11.66
C ALA A 144 -0.37 -4.25 -12.76
N TRP A 145 0.86 -4.28 -13.27
CA TRP A 145 1.38 -3.46 -14.36
C TRP A 145 2.24 -4.32 -15.30
#